data_AF-A0A1G6H0Q4-F1
#
_entry.id   AF-A0A1G6H0Q4-F1
#
_cell.length_a   1.000
_cell.length_b   1.000
_cell.length_c   1.000
_cell.angle_alpha   90.00
_cell.angle_beta   90.00
_cell.angle_gamma   90.00
#
_symmetry.space_group_name_H-M   'P 1'
#
loop_
_entity.id
_entity.type
_entity.pdbx_description
1 polymer ?
#
loop_
_entity_poly.entity_id
_entity_poly.type
_entity_poly.pdbx_seq_one_letter_code
_entity_poly.pdbx_strand_id
1 'polypeptide(L)'
;MNTLTDETLDLAERLEAAVTLDGVLNESAIATALDVPRAAAANQIRRLVADGAIRPFEQTRSYVLTTEACEGLRNRWARSWALAVWPADS
;
A
#
# COMPACT_ATOMS: atom_id res chain seq x y z
N MET A 1 16.22 -8.83 5.31
CA MET A 1 15.37 -8.18 4.30
C MET A 1 13.95 -8.62 4.61
N ASN A 2 13.10 -7.73 5.13
CA ASN A 2 11.73 -8.09 5.51
C ASN A 2 10.86 -8.09 4.24
N THR A 3 10.46 -9.27 3.78
CA THR A 3 9.53 -9.39 2.65
C THR A 3 8.12 -9.10 3.16
N LEU A 4 7.46 -8.08 2.59
CA LEU A 4 6.05 -7.80 2.89
C LEU A 4 5.19 -9.03 2.54
N THR A 5 4.22 -9.34 3.39
CA THR A 5 3.28 -10.44 3.13
C THR A 5 2.31 -10.07 2.01
N ASP A 6 1.71 -11.06 1.35
CA ASP A 6 0.72 -10.79 0.30
C ASP A 6 -0.49 -10.01 0.83
N GLU A 7 -0.93 -10.27 2.06
CA GLU A 7 -2.00 -9.51 2.74
C GLU A 7 -1.59 -8.05 2.94
N THR A 8 -0.36 -7.80 3.39
CA THR A 8 0.17 -6.45 3.57
C THR A 8 0.25 -5.70 2.22
N LEU A 9 0.62 -6.40 1.14
CA LEU A 9 0.67 -5.82 -0.21
C LEU A 9 -0.72 -5.51 -0.76
N ASP A 10 -1.73 -6.35 -0.51
CA ASP A 10 -3.13 -6.06 -0.90
C ASP A 10 -3.64 -4.79 -0.20
N LEU A 11 -3.31 -4.62 1.08
CA LEU A 11 -3.64 -3.40 1.82
C LEU A 11 -2.88 -2.19 1.28
N ALA A 12 -1.59 -2.34 0.96
CA ALA A 12 -0.79 -1.27 0.38
C ALA A 12 -1.30 -0.84 -1.01
N GLU A 13 -1.81 -1.77 -1.83
CA GLU A 13 -2.42 -1.49 -3.13
C GLU A 13 -3.67 -0.61 -2.97
N ARG A 14 -4.53 -0.92 -1.99
CA ARG A 14 -5.70 -0.10 -1.67
C ARG A 14 -5.31 1.31 -1.21
N LEU A 15 -4.19 1.43 -0.51
CA LEU A 15 -3.65 2.72 -0.08
C LEU A 15 -3.07 3.53 -1.24
N GLU A 16 -2.42 2.89 -2.21
CA GLU A 16 -1.86 3.55 -3.39
C GLU A 16 -2.95 4.30 -4.18
N ALA A 17 -4.12 3.69 -4.35
CA ALA A 17 -5.28 4.34 -4.98
C ALA A 17 -5.83 5.55 -4.18
N ALA A 18 -5.51 5.65 -2.89
CA ALA A 18 -5.96 6.72 -1.99
C ALA A 18 -4.89 7.79 -1.73
N VAL A 19 -3.70 7.65 -2.32
CA VAL A 19 -2.62 8.63 -2.22
C VAL A 19 -3.06 9.95 -2.88
N THR A 20 -2.88 11.07 -2.17
CA THR A 20 -3.16 12.40 -2.73
C THR A 20 -2.09 12.81 -3.76
N LEU A 21 -2.33 13.92 -4.47
CA LEU A 21 -1.36 14.52 -5.42
C LEU A 21 0.04 14.71 -4.82
N ASP A 22 0.16 14.91 -3.51
CA ASP A 22 1.43 15.12 -2.81
C ASP A 22 2.12 13.83 -2.36
N GLY A 23 1.56 12.65 -2.65
CA GLY A 23 2.14 11.37 -2.26
C GLY A 23 1.85 10.96 -0.80
N VAL A 24 0.96 11.68 -0.11
CA VAL A 24 0.76 11.57 1.34
C VAL A 24 -0.63 11.03 1.69
N LEU A 25 -0.67 10.16 2.70
CA LEU A 25 -1.87 9.55 3.26
C LEU A 25 -2.10 10.09 4.67
N ASN A 26 -3.29 10.59 4.95
CA ASN A 26 -3.70 10.89 6.33
C ASN A 26 -4.56 9.74 6.90
N GLU A 27 -4.75 9.72 8.21
CA GLU A 27 -5.54 8.67 8.89
C GLU A 27 -6.96 8.50 8.32
N SER A 28 -7.59 9.59 7.86
CA SER A 28 -8.95 9.53 7.29
C SER A 28 -8.93 8.88 5.91
N ALA A 29 -7.96 9.23 5.06
CA ALA A 29 -7.76 8.61 3.76
C ALA A 29 -7.48 7.10 3.90
N ILE A 30 -6.66 6.72 4.88
CA ILE A 30 -6.36 5.31 5.19
C ILE A 30 -7.64 4.58 5.65
N ALA A 31 -8.41 5.17 6.55
CA ALA A 31 -9.67 4.58 7.01
C ALA A 31 -10.65 4.33 5.85
N THR A 32 -10.78 5.31 4.95
CA THR A 32 -11.64 5.21 3.76
C THR A 32 -11.12 4.17 2.76
N ALA A 33 -9.82 4.17 2.47
CA ALA A 33 -9.21 3.23 1.52
C ALA A 33 -9.35 1.76 1.96
N LEU A 34 -9.19 1.52 3.25
CA LEU A 34 -9.29 0.20 3.84
C LEU A 34 -10.74 -0.22 4.16
N ASP A 35 -11.70 0.69 3.99
CA ASP A 35 -13.11 0.53 4.39
C ASP A 35 -13.26 0.09 5.86
N VAL A 36 -12.56 0.80 6.75
CA VAL A 36 -12.58 0.53 8.19
C VAL A 36 -13.05 1.74 8.98
N PRO A 37 -13.72 1.54 10.14
CA PRO A 37 -14.05 2.64 11.04
C PRO A 37 -12.78 3.36 11.50
N ARG A 38 -12.87 4.68 11.70
CA ARG A 38 -11.75 5.50 12.18
C ARG A 38 -11.10 4.95 13.47
N ALA A 39 -11.91 4.38 14.36
CA ALA A 39 -11.43 3.73 15.59
C ALA A 39 -10.54 2.50 15.32
N ALA A 40 -10.76 1.79 14.21
CA ALA A 40 -9.95 0.65 13.79
C ALA A 40 -8.77 1.05 12.90
N ALA A 41 -8.83 2.21 12.24
CA ALA A 41 -7.78 2.73 11.37
C ALA A 41 -6.45 2.86 12.10
N ALA A 42 -6.44 3.35 13.36
CA ALA A 42 -5.22 3.47 14.15
C ALA A 42 -4.51 2.11 14.39
N ASN A 43 -5.26 1.02 14.56
CA ASN A 43 -4.68 -0.31 14.68
C ASN A 43 -4.10 -0.79 13.35
N GLN A 44 -4.81 -0.56 12.26
CA GLN A 44 -4.33 -0.92 10.93
C GLN A 44 -3.10 -0.14 10.50
N ILE A 45 -3.05 1.16 10.80
CA ILE A 45 -1.87 2.00 10.55
C ILE A 45 -0.67 1.47 11.33
N ARG A 46 -0.84 1.13 12.61
CA ARG A 46 0.25 0.55 13.42
C ARG A 46 0.76 -0.77 12.83
N ARG A 47 -0.15 -1.63 12.36
CA ARG A 47 0.19 -2.88 11.68
C ARG A 47 0.98 -2.61 10.39
N LEU A 48 0.48 -1.74 9.52
CA LEU A 48 1.14 -1.40 8.25
C LEU A 48 2.52 -0.74 8.45
N VAL A 49 2.69 0.05 9.52
CA VAL A 49 4.01 0.61 9.90
C VAL A 49 4.94 -0.49 10.39
N ALA A 50 4.47 -1.41 11.23
CA ALA A 50 5.27 -2.52 11.74
C ALA A 50 5.68 -3.50 10.64
N ASP A 51 4.79 -3.76 9.68
CA ASP A 51 5.06 -4.59 8.51
C ASP A 51 6.03 -3.88 7.55
N GLY A 52 6.14 -2.55 7.62
CA GLY A 52 7.01 -1.74 6.77
C GLY A 52 6.36 -1.35 5.44
N ALA A 53 5.03 -1.38 5.34
CA ALA A 53 4.30 -0.96 4.14
C ALA A 53 4.16 0.57 4.03
N ILE A 54 4.02 1.25 5.18
CA ILE A 54 3.96 2.70 5.27
C ILE A 54 4.90 3.21 6.35
N ARG A 55 5.28 4.48 6.27
CA ARG A 55 6.04 5.17 7.32
C ARG A 55 5.46 6.56 7.60
N PRO A 56 5.61 7.11 8.81
CA PRO A 56 5.25 8.49 9.10
C PRO A 56 5.99 9.46 8.17
N PHE A 57 5.29 10.50 7.72
CA PHE A 57 5.84 11.58 6.93
C PHE A 57 5.80 12.88 7.75
N GLU A 58 6.99 13.39 8.07
CA GLU A 58 7.18 14.55 8.95
C GLU A 58 6.57 14.38 10.36
N GLN A 59 6.43 15.50 11.10
CA GLN A 59 5.72 15.55 12.38
C GLN A 59 4.20 15.71 12.21
N THR A 60 3.70 15.67 10.97
CA THR A 60 2.27 15.75 10.68
C THR A 60 1.66 14.34 10.80
N ARG A 61 0.34 14.24 11.05
CA ARG A 61 -0.38 12.95 11.17
C ARG A 61 -0.58 12.29 9.79
N SER A 62 0.53 12.13 9.10
CA SER A 62 0.66 11.84 7.68
C SER A 62 1.59 10.64 7.50
N TYR A 63 1.35 9.89 6.44
CA TYR A 63 2.04 8.64 6.13
C TYR A 63 2.36 8.58 4.64
N VAL A 64 3.44 7.90 4.28
CA VAL A 64 3.82 7.63 2.89
C VAL A 64 4.07 6.13 2.73
N LEU A 65 3.81 5.61 1.54
CA LEU A 65 4.21 4.25 1.17
C LEU A 65 5.74 4.15 1.21
N THR A 66 6.25 3.01 1.68
CA THR A 66 7.69 2.73 1.68
C THR A 66 8.15 2.33 0.28
N THR A 67 9.47 2.42 0.03
CA THR A 67 10.05 1.96 -1.24
C THR A 67 9.75 0.48 -1.46
N GLU A 68 9.84 -0.33 -0.41
CA GLU A 68 9.56 -1.75 -0.43
C GLU A 68 8.11 -2.07 -0.82
N ALA A 69 7.14 -1.29 -0.33
CA ALA A 69 5.74 -1.43 -0.73
C ALA A 69 5.56 -1.10 -2.21
N CYS A 70 6.10 0.04 -2.66
CA CYS A 70 6.02 0.46 -4.05
C CYS A 70 6.68 -0.55 -5.02
N GLU A 71 7.84 -1.10 -4.65
CA GLU A 71 8.52 -2.14 -5.42
C GLU A 71 7.72 -3.44 -5.44
N GLY A 72 7.14 -3.84 -4.31
CA GLY A 72 6.26 -5.00 -4.21
C GLY A 72 5.05 -4.89 -5.14
N LEU A 73 4.37 -3.75 -5.13
CA LEU A 73 3.23 -3.46 -6.01
C LEU A 73 3.64 -3.47 -7.48
N ARG A 74 4.73 -2.78 -7.83
CA ARG A 74 5.25 -2.76 -9.21
C ARG A 74 5.58 -4.16 -9.72
N ASN A 75 6.25 -4.98 -8.91
CA ASN A 75 6.58 -6.35 -9.26
C ASN A 75 5.33 -7.22 -9.46
N ARG A 76 4.28 -6.99 -8.66
CA ARG A 76 3.00 -7.69 -8.79
C ARG A 76 2.28 -7.32 -10.08
N TRP A 77 2.15 -6.03 -10.40
CA TRP A 77 1.56 -5.60 -11.67
C TRP A 77 2.37 -6.08 -12.88
N ALA A 78 3.69 -6.00 -12.82
CA ALA A 78 4.57 -6.51 -13.87
C ALA A 78 4.34 -8.02 -14.11
N ARG A 79 4.14 -8.82 -13.05
CA ARG A 79 3.79 -10.25 -13.17
C ARG A 79 2.39 -10.47 -13.73
N SER A 80 1.39 -9.70 -13.31
CA SER A 80 0.02 -9.79 -13.82
C SER A 80 -0.04 -9.47 -15.32
N TRP A 81 0.67 -8.43 -15.76
CA TRP A 81 0.77 -8.07 -17.17
C TRP A 81 1.63 -9.05 -17.98
N ALA A 82 2.70 -9.59 -17.42
CA ALA A 82 3.49 -10.65 -18.08
C ALA A 82 2.67 -11.93 -18.35
N LEU A 83 1.64 -12.20 -17.55
CA LEU A 83 0.70 -13.31 -17.77
C LEU A 83 -0.46 -12.94 -18.71
N ALA A 84 -0.87 -11.67 -18.74
CA ALA A 84 -1.97 -11.18 -19.59
C ALA A 84 -1.52 -10.83 -21.02
N VAL A 85 -0.25 -10.51 -21.22
CA VAL A 85 0.35 -10.15 -22.50
C VAL A 85 1.12 -11.34 -23.04
N TRP A 86 0.39 -12.34 -23.53
CA TRP A 86 0.82 -13.13 -24.68
C TRP A 86 -0.42 -13.64 -25.44
N PRO A 87 -0.61 -13.31 -26.72
CA PRO A 87 -1.42 -14.17 -27.59
C PRO A 87 -0.75 -15.54 -27.64
N ALA A 88 -1.50 -16.63 -27.57
CA ALA A 88 -0.97 -17.91 -28.03
C ALA A 88 -0.66 -17.79 -29.53
N ASP A 89 0.53 -17.31 -29.87
CA ASP A 89 1.13 -17.41 -31.19
C ASP A 89 2.05 -18.62 -31.15
N SER A 90 1.39 -19.78 -31.26
CA SER A 90 1.90 -21.02 -31.82
C SER A 90 0.71 -21.89 -32.21
#